data_AF-A0A949Y805-F1
#
_entry.id   AF-A0A949Y805-F1
#
_cell.length_a   1.000
_cell.length_b   1.000
_cell.length_c   1.000
_cell.angle_alpha   90.00
_cell.angle_beta   90.00
_cell.angle_gamma   90.00
#
_symmetry.space_group_name_H-M   'P 1'
#
loop_
_entity.id
_entity.type
_entity.pdbx_description
1 polymer ?
#
loop_
_entity_poly.entity_id
_entity_poly.type
_entity_poly.pdbx_seq_one_letter_code
_entity_poly.pdbx_strand_id
1 'polypeptide(L)'
;MPGNQKELVHFLSDMYSVEQQALAQLVSAPALAGDRQFSNDLRRHYAETEQHLRLVRERLDSHEKSVSILKTAIMKAGGKGFLLFALTQPETPGKLVVHAYSYEAMEWAGYEILRRFAHLADDPQTVAVALTIRDQERSMMERLERDFGAAEEVSHGTLHPEDMSHHLQNHLREAHALEIQSANFTKQARETAKDPFFGEVCNRNFETSREHARILEQRLFLLGAKPSRIEDNALGFGGWNWSFFFKLHSDTPAK
;
A
#
# COMPACT_ATOMS: atom_id res chain seq x y z
N MET A 1 -11.68 11.70 -26.74
CA MET A 1 -12.84 12.50 -26.26
C MET A 1 -12.41 13.34 -25.06
N PRO A 2 -12.81 14.62 -24.96
CA PRO A 2 -12.29 15.58 -23.97
C PRO A 2 -12.50 15.19 -22.48
N GLY A 3 -13.36 14.20 -22.18
CA GLY A 3 -13.52 13.66 -20.82
C GLY A 3 -12.32 12.85 -20.32
N ASN A 4 -11.66 12.06 -21.17
CA ASN A 4 -10.59 11.14 -20.75
C ASN A 4 -9.33 11.88 -20.29
N GLN A 5 -9.03 13.04 -20.87
CA GLN A 5 -7.84 13.82 -20.53
C GLN A 5 -7.94 14.46 -19.13
N LYS A 6 -9.13 14.93 -18.73
CA LYS A 6 -9.33 15.47 -17.38
C LYS A 6 -9.16 14.38 -16.31
N GLU A 7 -9.75 13.21 -16.54
CA GLU A 7 -9.63 12.06 -15.65
C GLU A 7 -8.18 11.55 -15.59
N LEU A 8 -7.43 11.59 -16.70
CA LEU A 8 -6.01 11.22 -16.72
C LEU A 8 -5.18 12.15 -15.82
N VAL A 9 -5.43 13.46 -15.88
CA VAL A 9 -4.75 14.43 -15.02
C VAL A 9 -5.09 14.20 -13.55
N HIS A 10 -6.33 13.85 -13.23
CA HIS A 10 -6.69 13.46 -11.85
C HIS A 10 -5.98 12.18 -11.41
N PHE A 11 -5.90 11.15 -12.26
CA PHE A 11 -5.17 9.92 -11.94
C PHE A 11 -3.67 10.21 -11.70
N LEU A 12 -3.02 10.94 -12.61
CA LEU A 12 -1.62 11.35 -12.45
C LEU A 12 -1.40 12.15 -11.15
N SER A 13 -2.35 13.00 -10.78
CA SER A 13 -2.32 13.77 -9.53
C SER A 13 -2.44 12.88 -8.29
N ASP A 14 -3.24 11.81 -8.36
CA ASP A 14 -3.30 10.81 -7.30
C ASP A 14 -1.96 10.08 -7.19
N MET A 15 -1.40 9.58 -8.30
CA MET A 15 -0.09 8.90 -8.27
C MET A 15 1.01 9.83 -7.76
N TYR A 16 1.04 11.10 -8.19
CA TYR A 16 1.97 12.09 -7.63
C TYR A 16 1.84 12.27 -6.11
N SER A 17 0.64 12.11 -5.57
CA SER A 17 0.41 12.18 -4.12
C SER A 17 0.86 10.91 -3.40
N VAL A 18 0.75 9.74 -4.04
CA VAL A 18 1.24 8.46 -3.53
C VAL A 18 2.78 8.48 -3.46
N GLU A 19 3.44 8.89 -4.54
CA GLU A 19 4.91 9.02 -4.63
C GLU A 19 5.50 9.95 -3.55
N GLN A 20 4.84 11.09 -3.29
CA GLN A 20 5.27 11.98 -2.20
C GLN A 20 5.17 11.33 -0.82
N GLN A 21 4.15 10.50 -0.61
CA GLN A 21 3.96 9.78 0.64
C GLN A 21 5.01 8.67 0.77
N ALA A 22 5.26 7.90 -0.28
CA ALA A 22 6.32 6.89 -0.34
C ALA A 22 7.68 7.50 0.04
N LEU A 23 8.05 8.63 -0.61
CA LEU A 23 9.30 9.34 -0.29
C LEU A 23 9.39 9.75 1.18
N ALA A 24 8.31 10.28 1.76
CA ALA A 24 8.30 10.68 3.16
C ALA A 24 8.55 9.49 4.10
N GLN A 25 8.04 8.29 3.76
CA GLN A 25 8.33 7.07 4.53
C GLN A 25 9.77 6.60 4.34
N LEU A 26 10.29 6.68 3.12
CA LEU A 26 11.63 6.21 2.77
C LEU A 26 12.76 7.07 3.36
N VAL A 27 12.48 8.28 3.86
CA VAL A 27 13.48 9.10 4.57
C VAL A 27 14.01 8.40 5.82
N SER A 28 13.13 7.81 6.64
CA SER A 28 13.50 7.16 7.90
C SER A 28 13.64 5.64 7.80
N ALA A 29 12.98 5.01 6.83
CA ALA A 29 12.93 3.55 6.71
C ALA A 29 14.31 2.87 6.70
N PRO A 30 15.35 3.35 5.98
CA PRO A 30 16.66 2.70 5.98
C PRO A 30 17.33 2.60 7.35
N ALA A 31 17.02 3.51 8.28
CA ALA A 31 17.57 3.49 9.63
C ALA A 31 16.87 2.46 10.53
N LEU A 32 15.61 2.12 10.20
CA LEU A 32 14.80 1.14 10.93
C LEU A 32 14.99 -0.30 10.41
N ALA A 33 15.60 -0.48 9.23
CA ALA A 33 15.80 -1.79 8.61
C ALA A 33 16.63 -2.75 9.46
N GLY A 34 17.63 -2.24 10.19
CA GLY A 34 18.52 -3.02 11.06
C GLY A 34 19.46 -4.02 10.35
N ASP A 35 19.15 -4.44 9.12
CA ASP A 35 20.03 -5.17 8.21
C ASP A 35 20.63 -4.24 7.13
N ARG A 36 21.87 -4.53 6.71
CA ARG A 36 22.61 -3.71 5.75
C ARG A 36 22.04 -3.82 4.33
N GLN A 37 21.67 -5.02 3.89
CA GLN A 37 21.11 -5.21 2.55
C GLN A 37 19.74 -4.53 2.46
N PHE A 38 18.87 -4.78 3.43
CA PHE A 38 17.54 -4.16 3.47
C PHE A 38 17.63 -2.62 3.53
N SER A 39 18.55 -2.06 4.34
CA SER A 39 18.80 -0.62 4.36
C SER A 39 19.25 -0.07 3.00
N ASN A 40 20.10 -0.80 2.27
CA ASN A 40 20.56 -0.38 0.95
C ASN A 40 19.44 -0.44 -0.09
N ASP A 41 18.60 -1.47 -0.06
CA ASP A 41 17.48 -1.62 -0.98
C ASP A 41 16.43 -0.51 -0.78
N LEU A 42 16.18 -0.09 0.47
CA LEU A 42 15.33 1.08 0.77
C LEU A 42 15.95 2.41 0.29
N ARG A 43 17.26 2.62 0.46
CA ARG A 43 17.93 3.84 -0.04
C ARG A 43 17.93 3.91 -1.56
N ARG A 44 18.15 2.77 -2.21
CA ARG A 44 18.06 2.66 -3.65
C ARG A 44 16.64 3.02 -4.11
N HIS A 45 15.64 2.45 -3.44
CA HIS A 45 14.26 2.70 -3.77
C HIS A 45 13.88 4.19 -3.57
N TYR A 46 14.35 4.84 -2.50
CA TYR A 46 14.19 6.31 -2.34
C TYR A 46 14.63 7.09 -3.59
N ALA A 47 15.79 6.76 -4.18
CA ALA A 47 16.27 7.42 -5.39
C ALA A 47 15.43 7.08 -6.64
N GLU A 48 14.90 5.86 -6.72
CA GLU A 48 13.95 5.44 -7.76
C GLU A 48 12.64 6.23 -7.63
N THR A 49 12.03 6.28 -6.45
CA THR A 49 10.80 7.04 -6.13
C THR A 49 10.97 8.55 -6.37
N GLU A 50 12.16 9.12 -6.08
CA GLU A 50 12.44 10.52 -6.43
C GLU A 50 12.41 10.75 -7.95
N GLN A 51 12.87 9.77 -8.73
CA GLN A 51 12.76 9.81 -10.19
C GLN A 51 11.31 9.64 -10.65
N HIS A 52 10.55 8.73 -10.05
CA HIS A 52 9.14 8.52 -10.35
C HIS A 52 8.34 9.79 -10.16
N LEU A 53 8.52 10.46 -9.01
CA LEU A 53 7.87 11.73 -8.70
C LEU A 53 8.16 12.80 -9.77
N ARG A 54 9.41 12.89 -10.26
CA ARG A 54 9.78 13.81 -11.35
C ARG A 54 9.07 13.44 -12.65
N LEU A 55 9.07 12.16 -13.04
CA LEU A 55 8.44 11.69 -14.26
C LEU A 55 6.92 11.96 -14.24
N VAL A 56 6.24 11.66 -13.14
CA VAL A 56 4.80 11.92 -12.98
C VAL A 56 4.52 13.42 -13.03
N ARG A 57 5.37 14.25 -12.42
CA ARG A 57 5.25 15.71 -12.49
C ARG A 57 5.41 16.22 -13.93
N GLU A 58 6.39 15.74 -14.67
CA GLU A 58 6.58 16.11 -16.08
C GLU A 58 5.36 15.72 -16.92
N ARG A 59 4.75 14.55 -16.65
CA ARG A 59 3.47 14.17 -17.27
C ARG A 59 2.35 15.14 -16.92
N LEU A 60 2.19 15.49 -15.64
CA LEU A 60 1.22 16.50 -15.22
C LEU A 60 1.46 17.82 -15.94
N ASP A 61 2.67 18.38 -15.89
CA ASP A 61 3.01 19.68 -16.49
C ASP A 61 2.77 19.72 -18.02
N SER A 62 2.82 18.57 -18.70
CA SER A 62 2.50 18.45 -20.13
C SER A 62 1.01 18.61 -20.48
N HIS A 63 0.12 18.60 -19.49
CA HIS A 63 -1.32 18.79 -19.69
C HIS A 63 -1.76 20.21 -19.30
N GLU A 64 -2.51 20.91 -20.18
CA GLU A 64 -2.92 22.33 -20.01
C GLU A 64 -3.68 22.65 -18.71
N LYS A 65 -4.29 21.66 -18.05
CA LYS A 65 -5.14 21.82 -16.85
C LYS A 65 -4.44 21.42 -15.54
N SER A 66 -3.12 21.17 -15.58
CA SER A 66 -2.38 20.54 -14.49
C SER A 66 -2.15 21.42 -13.28
N VAL A 67 -1.86 22.72 -13.45
CA VAL A 67 -1.40 23.61 -12.36
C VAL A 67 -2.38 23.66 -11.17
N SER A 68 -3.69 23.80 -11.44
CA SER A 68 -4.71 23.86 -10.39
C SER A 68 -4.93 22.50 -9.69
N ILE A 69 -4.85 21.42 -10.47
CA ILE A 69 -5.02 20.05 -9.96
C ILE A 69 -3.80 19.65 -9.12
N LEU A 70 -2.60 19.94 -9.60
CA LEU A 70 -1.34 19.74 -8.87
C LEU A 70 -1.34 20.50 -7.54
N LYS A 71 -1.78 21.77 -7.53
CA LYS A 71 -1.93 22.53 -6.28
C LYS A 71 -2.89 21.84 -5.30
N THR A 72 -3.98 21.26 -5.81
CA THR A 72 -4.94 20.50 -5.00
C THR A 72 -4.33 19.21 -4.47
N ALA A 73 -3.56 18.49 -5.29
CA ALA A 73 -2.82 17.28 -4.90
C ALA A 73 -1.85 17.57 -3.75
N ILE A 74 -1.03 18.62 -3.91
CA ILE A 74 -0.08 19.07 -2.90
C ILE A 74 -0.80 19.47 -1.61
N MET A 75 -1.95 20.15 -1.70
CA MET A 75 -2.75 20.48 -0.52
C MET A 75 -3.34 19.24 0.17
N LYS A 76 -3.81 18.23 -0.59
CA LYS A 76 -4.32 16.96 -0.04
C LYS A 76 -3.19 16.18 0.63
N ALA A 77 -2.03 16.07 -0.02
CA ALA A 77 -0.83 15.44 0.52
C ALA A 77 -0.22 16.21 1.69
N GLY A 78 -0.41 17.53 1.80
CA GLY A 78 0.04 18.34 2.95
C GLY A 78 -0.98 18.45 4.09
N GLY A 79 -2.16 17.85 3.96
CA GLY A 79 -3.24 17.92 4.96
C GLY A 79 -3.01 17.03 6.19
N LYS A 80 -3.93 17.09 7.16
CA LYS A 80 -3.88 16.32 8.44
C LYS A 80 -3.68 14.79 8.26
N GLY A 81 -3.98 14.23 7.09
CA GLY A 81 -3.77 12.81 6.78
C GLY A 81 -2.30 12.40 6.64
N PHE A 82 -1.45 13.27 6.09
CA PHE A 82 0.00 13.04 5.98
C PHE A 82 0.70 13.06 7.34
N LEU A 83 0.26 13.94 8.24
CA LEU A 83 0.73 13.95 9.63
C LEU A 83 0.40 12.63 10.35
N LEU A 84 -0.79 12.05 10.13
CA LEU A 84 -1.17 10.81 10.80
C LEU A 84 -0.34 9.61 10.33
N PHE A 85 0.01 9.57 9.04
CA PHE A 85 0.78 8.48 8.43
C PHE A 85 2.30 8.58 8.69
N ALA A 86 2.86 9.80 8.67
CA ALA A 86 4.26 10.04 9.04
C ALA A 86 4.55 9.72 10.51
N LEU A 87 3.53 9.83 11.38
CA LEU A 87 3.62 9.52 12.81
C LEU A 87 3.47 8.02 13.12
N THR A 88 3.02 7.20 12.18
CA THR A 88 2.89 5.74 12.34
C THR A 88 4.02 5.05 11.62
N GLN A 89 5.23 5.13 12.17
CA GLN A 89 6.36 4.34 11.68
C GLN A 89 6.23 2.90 12.22
N PRO A 90 6.47 1.87 11.39
CA PRO A 90 6.56 0.50 11.85
C PRO A 90 7.63 0.38 12.95
N GLU A 91 7.28 -0.22 14.09
CA GLU A 91 8.16 -0.27 15.26
C GLU A 91 9.29 -1.30 15.12
N THR A 92 9.20 -2.22 14.15
CA THR A 92 10.19 -3.28 13.92
C THR A 92 10.51 -3.44 12.43
N PRO A 93 11.71 -3.95 12.08
CA PRO A 93 12.05 -4.26 10.69
C PRO A 93 11.06 -5.20 9.99
N GLY A 94 10.51 -6.17 10.71
CA GLY A 94 9.54 -7.12 10.19
C GLY A 94 8.21 -6.44 9.84
N LYS A 95 7.73 -5.52 10.70
CA LYS A 95 6.56 -4.71 10.36
C LYS A 95 6.87 -3.74 9.21
N LEU A 96 8.09 -3.22 9.14
CA LEU A 96 8.54 -2.33 8.06
C LEU A 96 8.52 -3.03 6.71
N VAL A 97 9.08 -4.24 6.60
CA VAL A 97 9.14 -4.96 5.32
C VAL A 97 7.75 -5.39 4.82
N VAL A 98 6.84 -5.78 5.74
CA VAL A 98 5.44 -6.08 5.42
C VAL A 98 4.69 -4.84 4.92
N HIS A 99 4.89 -3.69 5.58
CA HIS A 99 4.32 -2.40 5.16
C HIS A 99 4.83 -1.98 3.79
N ALA A 100 6.16 -1.95 3.61
CA ALA A 100 6.78 -1.60 2.35
C ALA A 100 6.23 -2.47 1.23
N TYR A 101 6.24 -3.80 1.40
CA TYR A 101 5.78 -4.73 0.37
C TYR A 101 4.31 -4.50 -0.03
N SER A 102 3.44 -4.24 0.96
CA SER A 102 2.03 -3.94 0.71
C SER A 102 1.83 -2.61 -0.03
N TYR A 103 2.65 -1.60 0.29
CA TYR A 103 2.63 -0.30 -0.37
C TYR A 103 3.10 -0.41 -1.82
N GLU A 104 4.23 -1.07 -2.07
CA GLU A 104 4.74 -1.31 -3.43
C GLU A 104 3.73 -2.07 -4.31
N ALA A 105 3.03 -3.06 -3.74
CA ALA A 105 1.99 -3.80 -4.47
C ALA A 105 0.83 -2.89 -4.91
N MET A 106 0.48 -1.90 -4.08
CA MET A 106 -0.53 -0.90 -4.42
C MET A 106 -0.03 0.04 -5.52
N GLU A 107 1.21 0.54 -5.43
CA GLU A 107 1.80 1.42 -6.44
C GLU A 107 1.91 0.72 -7.79
N TRP A 108 2.44 -0.51 -7.79
CA TRP A 108 2.49 -1.38 -8.95
C TRP A 108 1.13 -1.54 -9.63
N ALA A 109 0.08 -1.85 -8.86
CA ALA A 109 -1.28 -1.97 -9.37
C ALA A 109 -1.81 -0.63 -9.90
N GLY A 110 -1.55 0.47 -9.19
CA GLY A 110 -1.92 1.83 -9.59
C GLY A 110 -1.33 2.21 -10.94
N TYR A 111 -0.04 1.95 -11.16
CA TYR A 111 0.63 2.21 -12.42
C TYR A 111 0.19 1.26 -13.55
N GLU A 112 -0.13 0.00 -13.25
CA GLU A 112 -0.69 -0.90 -14.26
C GLU A 112 -2.07 -0.43 -14.76
N ILE A 113 -2.93 0.10 -13.88
CA ILE A 113 -4.20 0.72 -14.29
C ILE A 113 -3.97 2.05 -15.01
N LEU A 114 -3.08 2.92 -14.52
CA LEU A 114 -2.73 4.19 -15.17
C LEU A 114 -2.24 3.96 -16.60
N ARG A 115 -1.39 2.94 -16.82
CA ARG A 115 -0.91 2.55 -18.15
C ARG A 115 -2.07 2.24 -19.10
N ARG A 116 -3.05 1.45 -18.65
CA ARG A 116 -4.23 1.10 -19.46
C ARG A 116 -5.10 2.31 -19.73
N PHE A 117 -5.30 3.15 -18.71
CA PHE A 117 -6.10 4.36 -18.84
C PHE A 117 -5.45 5.38 -19.78
N ALA A 118 -4.15 5.60 -19.67
CA ALA A 118 -3.37 6.46 -20.55
C ALA A 118 -3.41 5.98 -22.01
N HIS A 119 -3.36 4.66 -22.24
CA HIS A 119 -3.55 4.09 -23.58
C HIS A 119 -4.94 4.42 -24.14
N LEU A 120 -6.01 4.32 -23.34
CA LEU A 120 -7.37 4.70 -23.74
C LEU A 120 -7.56 6.23 -23.92
N ALA A 121 -6.66 7.02 -23.36
CA ALA A 121 -6.60 8.46 -23.50
C ALA A 121 -5.68 8.93 -24.65
N ASP A 122 -5.12 7.99 -25.43
CA ASP A 122 -4.17 8.24 -26.51
C ASP A 122 -2.91 9.02 -26.05
N ASP A 123 -2.42 8.74 -24.83
CA ASP A 123 -1.21 9.35 -24.27
C ASP A 123 -0.05 8.32 -24.18
N PRO A 124 0.70 8.11 -25.27
CA PRO A 124 1.79 7.13 -25.30
C PRO A 124 2.96 7.51 -24.39
N GLN A 125 3.14 8.79 -24.07
CA GLN A 125 4.22 9.23 -23.16
C GLN A 125 3.89 8.83 -21.71
N THR A 126 2.64 9.01 -21.28
CA THR A 126 2.20 8.53 -19.97
C THR A 126 2.21 7.00 -19.89
N VAL A 127 1.88 6.29 -20.97
CA VAL A 127 2.03 4.82 -21.03
C VAL A 127 3.47 4.38 -20.77
N ALA A 128 4.45 5.04 -21.39
CA ALA A 128 5.86 4.73 -21.22
C ALA A 128 6.36 5.01 -19.78
N VAL A 129 5.94 6.13 -19.19
CA VAL A 129 6.24 6.46 -17.80
C VAL A 129 5.63 5.44 -16.85
N ALA A 130 4.35 5.12 -17.01
CA ALA A 130 3.67 4.15 -16.15
C ALA A 130 4.29 2.74 -16.24
N LEU A 131 4.75 2.31 -17.43
CA LEU A 131 5.49 1.06 -17.60
C LEU A 131 6.81 1.06 -16.83
N THR A 132 7.58 2.14 -16.96
CA THR A 132 8.89 2.28 -16.29
C THR A 132 8.74 2.18 -14.79
N ILE A 133 7.81 2.95 -14.21
CA ILE A 133 7.60 2.99 -12.76
C ILE A 133 7.06 1.63 -12.28
N ARG A 134 6.01 1.09 -12.93
CA ARG A 134 5.47 -0.24 -12.61
C ARG A 134 6.55 -1.32 -12.53
N ASP A 135 7.47 -1.36 -13.50
CA ASP A 135 8.53 -2.39 -13.53
C ASP A 135 9.57 -2.18 -12.42
N GLN A 136 9.81 -0.93 -12.03
CA GLN A 136 10.66 -0.59 -10.88
C GLN A 136 9.98 -0.96 -9.55
N GLU A 137 8.68 -0.74 -9.38
CA GLU A 137 7.95 -1.17 -8.16
C GLU A 137 7.90 -2.68 -8.07
N ARG A 138 7.69 -3.36 -9.20
CA ARG A 138 7.78 -4.82 -9.24
C ARG A 138 9.17 -5.29 -8.81
N SER A 139 10.20 -4.64 -9.31
CA SER A 139 11.58 -4.96 -8.93
C SER A 139 11.82 -4.70 -7.44
N MET A 140 11.26 -3.64 -6.86
CA MET A 140 11.36 -3.36 -5.41
C MET A 140 10.67 -4.43 -4.58
N MET A 141 9.46 -4.86 -4.96
CA MET A 141 8.77 -5.99 -4.32
C MET A 141 9.66 -7.24 -4.28
N GLU A 142 10.31 -7.58 -5.39
CA GLU A 142 11.24 -8.72 -5.48
C GLU A 142 12.49 -8.56 -4.59
N ARG A 143 12.90 -7.33 -4.26
CA ARG A 143 13.96 -7.08 -3.28
C ARG A 143 13.45 -7.31 -1.86
N LEU A 144 12.30 -6.73 -1.54
CA LEU A 144 11.65 -6.88 -0.24
C LEU A 144 11.36 -8.34 0.12
N GLU A 145 10.91 -9.16 -0.84
CA GLU A 145 10.70 -10.60 -0.64
C GLU A 145 11.96 -11.32 -0.18
N ARG A 146 13.13 -10.93 -0.70
CA ARG A 146 14.42 -11.51 -0.27
C ARG A 146 14.82 -11.07 1.13
N ASP A 147 14.37 -9.88 1.55
CA ASP A 147 14.71 -9.29 2.84
C ASP A 147 13.79 -9.77 3.98
N PHE A 148 12.70 -10.49 3.70
CA PHE A 148 11.79 -11.01 4.72
C PHE A 148 12.50 -11.81 5.83
N GLY A 149 13.45 -12.68 5.45
CA GLY A 149 14.21 -13.47 6.42
C GLY A 149 15.08 -12.60 7.33
N ALA A 150 15.84 -11.66 6.75
CA ALA A 150 16.71 -10.77 7.51
C ALA A 150 15.89 -9.82 8.42
N ALA A 151 14.77 -9.31 7.93
CA ALA A 151 13.89 -8.46 8.71
C ALA A 151 13.26 -9.19 9.91
N GLU A 152 12.91 -10.47 9.75
CA GLU A 152 12.42 -11.33 10.84
C GLU A 152 13.54 -11.59 11.87
N GLU A 153 14.72 -11.98 11.40
CA GLU A 153 15.88 -12.26 12.25
C GLU A 153 16.26 -11.03 13.10
N VAL A 154 16.25 -9.83 12.53
CA VAL A 154 16.53 -8.61 13.30
C VAL A 154 15.39 -8.29 14.26
N SER A 155 14.13 -8.49 13.86
CA SER A 155 12.97 -8.19 14.71
C SER A 155 12.88 -9.08 15.95
N HIS A 156 13.37 -10.31 15.85
CA HIS A 156 13.24 -11.31 16.90
C HIS A 156 14.59 -11.81 17.47
N GLY A 157 15.72 -11.35 16.94
CA GLY A 157 17.05 -11.80 17.33
C GLY A 157 17.43 -11.51 18.79
N THR A 158 16.71 -10.60 19.45
CA THR A 158 16.87 -10.29 20.89
C THR A 158 15.76 -10.86 21.77
N LEU A 159 14.81 -11.61 21.21
CA LEU A 159 13.72 -12.19 22.00
C LEU A 159 14.22 -13.33 22.87
N HIS A 160 13.80 -13.32 24.13
CA HIS A 160 14.07 -14.43 25.03
C HIS A 160 13.10 -15.59 24.71
N PRO A 161 13.52 -16.87 24.84
CA PRO A 161 12.68 -18.01 24.51
C PRO A 161 11.32 -18.04 25.23
N GLU A 162 11.24 -17.46 26.42
CA GLU A 162 10.01 -17.34 27.21
C GLU A 162 8.98 -16.35 26.62
N ASP A 163 9.44 -15.34 25.86
CA ASP A 163 8.58 -14.35 25.23
C ASP A 163 8.00 -14.83 23.89
N MET A 164 8.62 -15.87 23.28
CA MET A 164 8.27 -16.38 21.95
C MET A 164 6.78 -16.73 21.82
N SER A 165 6.20 -17.33 22.86
CA SER A 165 4.77 -17.70 22.85
C SER A 165 3.87 -16.48 22.79
N HIS A 166 4.21 -15.41 23.51
CA HIS A 166 3.46 -14.16 23.49
C HIS A 166 3.59 -13.45 22.14
N HIS A 167 4.79 -13.40 21.57
CA HIS A 167 5.01 -12.81 20.24
C HIS A 167 4.26 -13.56 19.13
N LEU A 168 4.27 -14.89 19.15
CA LEU A 168 3.49 -15.70 18.20
C LEU A 168 1.99 -15.39 18.31
N GLN A 169 1.46 -15.27 19.53
CA GLN A 169 0.05 -14.90 19.73
C GLN A 169 -0.25 -13.51 19.15
N ASN A 170 0.65 -12.54 19.30
CA ASN A 170 0.45 -11.20 18.73
C ASN A 170 0.44 -11.24 17.20
N HIS A 171 1.40 -11.90 16.57
CA HIS A 171 1.43 -12.05 15.10
C HIS A 171 0.18 -12.76 14.56
N LEU A 172 -0.35 -13.76 15.27
CA LEU A 172 -1.60 -14.43 14.90
C LEU A 172 -2.82 -13.50 15.01
N ARG A 173 -2.85 -12.60 16.00
CA ARG A 173 -3.94 -11.61 16.11
C ARG A 173 -3.83 -10.53 15.02
N GLU A 174 -2.62 -10.08 14.70
CA GLU A 174 -2.38 -9.14 13.60
C GLU A 174 -2.81 -9.76 12.25
N ALA A 175 -2.41 -11.00 11.97
CA ALA A 175 -2.86 -11.74 10.80
C ALA A 175 -4.38 -11.91 10.77
N HIS A 176 -5.01 -12.22 11.91
CA HIS A 176 -6.46 -12.32 12.01
C HIS A 176 -7.13 -10.99 11.65
N ALA A 177 -6.64 -9.87 12.20
CA ALA A 177 -7.17 -8.55 11.92
C ALA A 177 -7.06 -8.19 10.42
N LEU A 178 -5.94 -8.55 9.77
CA LEU A 178 -5.77 -8.39 8.32
C LEU A 178 -6.82 -9.17 7.53
N GLU A 179 -7.11 -10.41 7.91
CA GLU A 179 -8.13 -11.23 7.24
C GLU A 179 -9.55 -10.68 7.42
N ILE A 180 -9.87 -10.14 8.60
CA ILE A 180 -11.14 -9.43 8.84
C ILE A 180 -11.22 -8.17 7.97
N GLN A 181 -10.12 -7.42 7.83
CA GLN A 181 -10.08 -6.23 6.97
C GLN A 181 -10.24 -6.60 5.50
N SER A 182 -9.55 -7.64 5.02
CA SER A 182 -9.66 -8.16 3.66
C SER A 182 -11.11 -8.54 3.35
N ALA A 183 -11.76 -9.30 4.23
CA ALA A 183 -13.17 -9.67 4.09
C ALA A 183 -14.08 -8.43 4.02
N ASN A 184 -13.89 -7.44 4.90
CA ASN A 184 -14.70 -6.22 4.86
C ASN A 184 -14.48 -5.42 3.57
N PHE A 185 -13.24 -5.33 3.10
CA PHE A 185 -12.89 -4.64 1.87
C PHE A 185 -13.52 -5.32 0.65
N THR A 186 -13.37 -6.63 0.49
CA THR A 186 -13.93 -7.33 -0.67
C THR A 186 -15.45 -7.44 -0.63
N LYS A 187 -16.06 -7.46 0.56
CA LYS A 187 -17.51 -7.30 0.71
C LYS A 187 -17.99 -5.97 0.13
N GLN A 188 -17.34 -4.86 0.51
CA GLN A 188 -17.67 -3.53 -0.02
C GLN A 188 -17.40 -3.46 -1.53
N ALA A 189 -16.26 -3.96 -1.99
CA ALA A 189 -15.89 -3.98 -3.41
C ALA A 189 -16.92 -4.74 -4.26
N ARG A 190 -17.45 -5.87 -3.75
CA ARG A 190 -18.55 -6.63 -4.38
C ARG A 190 -19.83 -5.80 -4.48
N GLU A 191 -20.19 -5.07 -3.43
CA GLU A 191 -21.40 -4.23 -3.41
C GLU A 191 -21.31 -3.06 -4.42
N THR A 192 -20.09 -2.63 -4.76
CA THR A 192 -19.83 -1.59 -5.77
C THR A 192 -19.51 -2.13 -7.17
N ALA A 193 -19.24 -3.43 -7.30
CA ALA A 193 -18.82 -4.04 -8.55
C ALA A 193 -19.94 -3.98 -9.60
N LYS A 194 -19.64 -3.34 -10.74
CA LYS A 194 -20.55 -3.32 -11.91
C LYS A 194 -20.35 -4.55 -12.80
N ASP A 195 -19.15 -5.12 -12.79
CA ASP A 195 -18.80 -6.31 -13.56
C ASP A 195 -19.09 -7.60 -12.75
N PRO A 196 -19.94 -8.51 -13.25
CA PRO A 196 -20.29 -9.74 -12.53
C PRO A 196 -19.09 -10.63 -12.22
N PHE A 197 -18.12 -10.73 -13.14
CA PHE A 197 -16.93 -11.56 -12.96
C PHE A 197 -16.04 -11.01 -11.82
N PHE A 198 -15.81 -9.70 -11.78
CA PHE A 198 -15.12 -9.06 -10.66
C PHE A 198 -15.89 -9.24 -9.35
N GLY A 199 -17.23 -9.17 -9.38
CA GLY A 199 -18.08 -9.49 -8.24
C GLY A 199 -17.86 -10.90 -7.70
N GLU A 200 -17.72 -11.91 -8.57
CA GLU A 200 -17.39 -13.29 -8.18
C GLU A 200 -15.99 -13.43 -7.57
N VAL A 201 -14.99 -12.73 -8.13
CA VAL A 201 -13.62 -12.70 -7.58
C VAL A 201 -13.63 -12.11 -6.16
N CYS A 202 -14.30 -10.97 -5.97
CA CYS A 202 -14.47 -10.34 -4.66
C CYS A 202 -15.21 -11.27 -3.68
N ASN A 203 -16.25 -11.97 -4.14
CA ASN A 203 -16.99 -12.92 -3.30
C ASN A 203 -16.14 -14.12 -2.88
N ARG A 204 -15.34 -14.68 -3.81
CA ARG A 204 -14.42 -15.76 -3.48
C ARG A 204 -13.40 -15.31 -2.45
N ASN A 205 -12.79 -14.14 -2.65
CA ASN A 205 -11.82 -13.61 -1.70
C ASN A 205 -12.46 -13.29 -0.33
N PHE A 206 -13.69 -12.79 -0.31
CA PHE A 206 -14.46 -12.61 0.94
C PHE A 206 -14.59 -13.92 1.73
N GLU A 207 -15.03 -15.00 1.09
CA GLU A 207 -15.18 -16.28 1.76
C GLU A 207 -13.83 -16.90 2.16
N THR A 208 -12.81 -16.78 1.30
CA THR A 208 -11.43 -17.20 1.62
C THR A 208 -10.89 -16.48 2.84
N SER A 209 -10.99 -15.15 2.89
CA SER A 209 -10.49 -14.35 4.02
C SER A 209 -11.22 -14.69 5.32
N ARG A 210 -12.54 -14.94 5.24
CA ARG A 210 -13.30 -15.41 6.41
C ARG A 210 -12.85 -16.79 6.90
N GLU A 211 -12.49 -17.68 5.98
CA GLU A 211 -11.99 -18.99 6.36
C GLU A 211 -10.60 -18.91 6.99
N HIS A 212 -9.71 -18.09 6.44
CA HIS A 212 -8.41 -17.82 7.05
C HIS A 212 -8.56 -17.24 8.46
N ALA A 213 -9.46 -16.26 8.66
CA ALA A 213 -9.75 -15.72 9.97
C ALA A 213 -10.20 -16.81 10.96
N ARG A 214 -11.05 -17.76 10.55
CA ARG A 214 -11.45 -18.90 11.40
C ARG A 214 -10.28 -19.80 11.77
N ILE A 215 -9.39 -20.09 10.82
CA ILE A 215 -8.19 -20.91 11.07
C ILE A 215 -7.29 -20.22 12.11
N LEU A 216 -7.09 -18.91 11.96
CA LEU A 216 -6.29 -18.11 12.90
C LEU A 216 -6.94 -18.03 14.29
N GLU A 217 -8.26 -17.86 14.36
CA GLU A 217 -9.02 -17.88 15.61
C GLU A 217 -8.89 -19.24 16.33
N GLN A 218 -9.02 -20.35 15.61
CA GLN A 218 -8.80 -21.69 16.16
C GLN A 218 -7.38 -21.85 16.71
N ARG A 219 -6.38 -21.35 15.99
CA ARG A 219 -4.98 -21.42 16.44
C ARG A 219 -4.75 -20.57 17.70
N LEU A 220 -5.30 -19.36 17.76
CA LEU A 220 -5.26 -18.52 18.95
C LEU A 220 -5.90 -19.23 20.14
N PHE A 221 -7.07 -19.83 19.96
CA PHE A 221 -7.76 -20.57 21.02
C PHE A 221 -6.90 -21.73 21.57
N LEU A 222 -6.27 -22.52 20.69
CA LEU A 222 -5.37 -23.62 21.10
C LEU A 222 -4.14 -23.12 21.88
N LEU A 223 -3.72 -21.87 21.66
CA LEU A 223 -2.63 -21.23 22.38
C LEU A 223 -3.09 -20.49 23.65
N GLY A 224 -4.35 -20.62 24.06
CA GLY A 224 -4.91 -19.91 25.21
C GLY A 224 -5.14 -18.41 24.97
N ALA A 225 -5.10 -17.98 23.71
CA ALA A 225 -5.32 -16.62 23.27
C ALA A 225 -6.70 -16.45 22.61
N LYS A 226 -7.06 -15.20 22.30
CA LYS A 226 -8.27 -14.83 21.58
C LYS A 226 -7.95 -13.73 20.57
N PRO A 227 -8.77 -13.57 19.52
CA PRO A 227 -8.73 -12.38 18.68
C PRO A 227 -8.84 -11.10 19.50
N SER A 228 -8.16 -10.05 19.05
CA SER A 228 -8.18 -8.75 19.73
C SER A 228 -9.16 -7.82 19.03
N ARG A 229 -10.29 -7.51 19.71
CA ARG A 229 -11.23 -6.50 19.22
C ARG A 229 -10.60 -5.11 19.12
N ILE A 230 -9.52 -4.85 19.86
CA ILE A 230 -8.78 -3.61 19.72
C ILE A 230 -7.98 -3.66 18.44
N GLU A 231 -7.21 -4.70 18.12
CA GLU A 231 -6.44 -4.77 16.86
C GLU A 231 -7.34 -4.84 15.62
N ASP A 232 -8.44 -5.58 15.71
CA ASP A 232 -9.49 -5.64 14.68
C ASP A 232 -10.09 -4.24 14.37
N ASN A 233 -10.07 -3.32 15.34
CA ASN A 233 -10.57 -1.94 15.20
C ASN A 233 -9.44 -0.88 15.07
N ALA A 234 -8.25 -1.15 15.62
CA ALA A 234 -7.14 -0.21 15.77
C ALA A 234 -6.28 -0.15 14.51
N LEU A 235 -6.21 -1.21 13.70
CA LEU A 235 -5.77 -1.06 12.30
C LEU A 235 -6.78 -0.22 11.48
N GLY A 236 -8.00 -0.03 11.98
CA GLY A 236 -8.97 0.93 11.45
C GLY A 236 -8.74 2.40 11.86
N PHE A 237 -7.89 2.68 12.86
CA PHE A 237 -7.63 4.03 13.40
C PHE A 237 -6.14 4.43 13.45
N GLY A 238 -5.21 3.48 13.53
CA GLY A 238 -3.77 3.68 13.50
C GLY A 238 -3.23 3.25 12.14
N GLY A 239 -2.96 4.24 11.27
CA GLY A 239 -2.14 4.10 10.06
C GLY A 239 -2.62 3.19 8.91
N TRP A 240 -3.50 2.23 9.16
CA TRP A 240 -3.76 1.08 8.27
C TRP A 240 -5.22 0.98 7.80
N ASN A 241 -5.95 2.09 7.76
CA ASN A 241 -7.30 2.07 7.22
C ASN A 241 -7.28 2.24 5.68
N TRP A 242 -6.97 1.15 4.97
CA TRP A 242 -7.01 1.09 3.52
C TRP A 242 -8.36 1.56 2.95
N SER A 243 -9.47 1.26 3.64
CA SER A 243 -10.80 1.71 3.21
C SER A 243 -10.98 3.23 3.30
N PHE A 244 -10.31 3.90 4.24
CA PHE A 244 -10.28 5.37 4.35
C PHE A 244 -9.30 6.00 3.36
N PHE A 245 -8.14 5.37 3.16
CA PHE A 245 -7.17 5.74 2.13
C PHE A 245 -7.84 5.77 0.74
N PHE A 246 -8.53 4.70 0.34
CA PHE A 246 -9.22 4.65 -0.95
C PHE A 246 -10.41 5.62 -1.04
N LYS A 247 -11.16 5.85 0.06
CA LYS A 247 -12.25 6.85 0.11
C LYS A 247 -11.76 8.30 -0.02
N LEU A 248 -10.53 8.61 0.39
CA LEU A 248 -9.95 9.95 0.21
C LEU A 248 -9.43 10.20 -1.22
N HIS A 249 -9.17 9.13 -1.96
CA HIS A 249 -8.65 9.15 -3.34
C HIS A 249 -9.70 8.71 -4.39
N SER A 250 -10.99 8.65 -4.04
CA SER A 250 -12.06 8.09 -4.87
C SER A 250 -12.73 9.08 -5.85
N ASP A 251 -12.11 10.21 -6.17
CA ASP A 251 -12.77 11.24 -6.99
C ASP A 251 -12.73 10.95 -8.51
N THR A 252 -12.11 9.85 -8.96
CA THR A 252 -12.07 9.47 -10.39
C THR A 252 -12.92 8.22 -10.68
N PRO A 253 -13.75 8.21 -11.74
CA PRO A 253 -14.55 7.04 -12.16
C PRO A 253 -13.73 5.83 -12.64
N ALA A 254 -12.41 5.93 -12.65
CA ALA A 254 -11.49 4.90 -13.15
C ALA A 254 -11.01 3.90 -12.07
N LYS A 255 -11.47 4.05 -10.82
CA LYS A 255 -11.16 3.18 -9.67
C LYS A 255 -12.39 2.40 -9.23
#